data_AF-A0A932NJC6-F1
#
_entry.id   AF-A0A932NJC6-F1
#
_cell.length_a   1.000
_cell.length_b   1.000
_cell.length_c   1.000
_cell.angle_alpha   90.00
_cell.angle_beta   90.00
_cell.angle_gamma   90.00
#
_symmetry.space_group_name_H-M   'P 1'
#
loop_
_entity.id
_entity.type
_entity.pdbx_description
1 polymer ?
#
loop_
_entity_poly.entity_id
_entity_poly.type
_entity_poly.pdbx_seq_one_letter_code
_entity_poly.pdbx_strand_id
1 'polypeptide(L)'
;MKKTIYILLGIMIFSGSNVLAQHPVRSSVFPQKQTTDVPADNTPSKSNPSRRFGDTIAVGNMIAKLPPGQTDVQPPTTSDELEKATALFNNQKYVEASEKFNQLAATLKNDDPLLYEVQFMQGECASVLGQLDRAEKILTMLSSKPNVPPGVLERTLVRLGHVFCGLGKTEQAAKAFGKFKQEFPASQYTSVANCESVK
;
A
#
# COMPACT_ATOMS: atom_id res chain seq x y z
N MET A 1 -13.67 -14.77 -74.26
CA MET A 1 -12.69 -15.12 -73.20
C MET A 1 -13.46 -15.47 -71.93
N LYS A 2 -12.91 -16.38 -71.13
CA LYS A 2 -13.59 -17.37 -70.28
C LYS A 2 -14.54 -16.81 -69.20
N LYS A 3 -15.65 -17.52 -69.03
CA LYS A 3 -16.72 -17.40 -68.04
C LYS A 3 -16.43 -18.31 -66.82
N THR A 4 -16.83 -17.84 -65.63
CA THR A 4 -17.40 -18.56 -64.46
C THR A 4 -16.56 -19.65 -63.77
N ILE A 5 -16.49 -19.61 -62.43
CA ILE A 5 -16.97 -20.67 -61.50
C ILE A 5 -16.71 -20.27 -60.03
N TYR A 6 -17.80 -20.21 -59.27
CA TYR A 6 -17.88 -20.16 -57.81
C TYR A 6 -17.45 -21.50 -57.20
N ILE A 7 -16.71 -21.49 -56.10
CA ILE A 7 -16.65 -22.64 -55.18
C ILE A 7 -17.03 -22.18 -53.77
N LEU A 8 -18.24 -22.60 -53.40
CA LEU A 8 -18.78 -22.78 -52.06
C LEU A 8 -18.10 -24.00 -51.41
N LEU A 9 -17.49 -23.84 -50.23
CA LEU A 9 -17.22 -24.91 -49.26
C LEU A 9 -16.73 -24.22 -47.97
N GLY A 10 -17.20 -24.48 -46.76
CA GLY A 10 -18.22 -25.37 -46.24
C GLY A 10 -18.28 -25.07 -44.74
N ILE A 11 -19.50 -24.89 -44.23
CA ILE A 11 -19.80 -24.71 -42.81
C ILE A 11 -19.60 -26.05 -42.10
N MET A 12 -18.80 -26.08 -41.03
CA MET A 12 -18.88 -27.13 -40.00
C MET A 12 -18.87 -26.45 -38.63
N ILE A 13 -20.09 -26.32 -38.11
CA ILE A 13 -20.42 -25.91 -36.75
C ILE A 13 -20.07 -27.10 -35.85
N PHE A 14 -19.08 -26.96 -34.97
CA PHE A 14 -18.90 -27.88 -33.85
C PHE A 14 -19.75 -27.39 -32.67
N SER A 15 -20.95 -27.95 -32.57
CA SER A 15 -21.80 -27.85 -31.39
C SER A 15 -21.33 -28.88 -30.36
N GLY A 16 -20.67 -28.43 -29.30
CA GLY A 16 -20.38 -29.23 -28.11
C GLY A 16 -21.23 -28.71 -26.95
N SER A 17 -22.39 -29.32 -26.72
CA SER A 17 -23.23 -29.09 -25.54
C SER A 17 -23.15 -30.27 -24.58
N ASN A 18 -23.24 -29.94 -23.28
CA ASN A 18 -23.40 -30.82 -22.10
C ASN A 18 -22.07 -31.42 -21.60
N VAL A 19 -21.73 -31.31 -20.31
CA VAL A 19 -22.53 -31.76 -19.16
C VAL A 19 -22.25 -30.89 -17.93
N LEU A 20 -23.33 -30.37 -17.35
CA LEU A 20 -23.41 -29.91 -15.96
C LEU A 20 -23.34 -31.13 -15.04
N ALA A 21 -22.23 -31.29 -14.32
CA ALA A 21 -22.18 -32.16 -13.14
C ALA A 21 -22.24 -31.27 -11.90
N GLN A 22 -23.46 -31.09 -11.40
CA GLN A 22 -23.73 -30.54 -10.08
C GLN A 22 -23.23 -31.56 -9.05
N HIS A 23 -22.18 -31.21 -8.31
CA HIS A 23 -21.79 -31.99 -7.14
C HIS A 23 -22.75 -31.70 -5.97
N PRO A 24 -23.26 -32.74 -5.30
CA PRO A 24 -24.23 -32.60 -4.23
C PRO A 24 -23.65 -31.91 -3.00
N VAL A 25 -24.42 -30.96 -2.46
CA VAL A 25 -24.25 -30.33 -1.15
C VAL A 25 -24.22 -31.44 -0.09
N ARG A 26 -23.04 -31.67 0.49
CA ARG A 26 -22.90 -32.54 1.66
C ARG A 26 -23.36 -31.75 2.88
N SER A 27 -24.61 -31.97 3.25
CA SER A 27 -25.21 -31.58 4.52
C SER A 27 -24.48 -32.26 5.66
N SER A 28 -23.56 -31.55 6.31
CA SER A 28 -23.00 -31.96 7.59
C SER A 28 -24.02 -31.67 8.69
N VAL A 29 -24.81 -32.70 9.01
CA VAL A 29 -25.49 -32.83 10.29
C VAL A 29 -24.42 -33.03 11.36
N PHE A 30 -24.15 -31.99 12.16
CA PHE A 30 -23.50 -32.17 13.45
C PHE A 30 -24.37 -31.52 14.55
N PRO A 31 -24.66 -32.26 15.62
CA PRO A 31 -25.58 -31.84 16.66
C PRO A 31 -25.03 -30.70 17.53
N GLN A 32 -25.94 -29.80 17.92
CA GLN A 32 -25.73 -28.82 18.97
C GLN A 32 -25.83 -29.48 20.36
N LYS A 33 -24.77 -29.27 21.15
CA LYS A 33 -24.77 -28.82 22.57
C LYS A 33 -25.13 -29.81 23.69
N GLN A 34 -24.16 -30.02 24.59
CA GLN A 34 -24.25 -29.89 26.06
C GLN A 34 -22.84 -30.04 26.66
N THR A 35 -22.12 -28.96 26.94
CA THR A 35 -21.97 -28.29 28.26
C THR A 35 -21.56 -29.25 29.39
N THR A 36 -20.25 -29.31 29.63
CA THR A 36 -19.67 -29.64 30.93
C THR A 36 -18.92 -28.41 31.45
N ASP A 37 -19.37 -27.94 32.61
CA ASP A 37 -18.84 -26.83 33.38
C ASP A 37 -17.37 -27.04 33.80
N VAL A 38 -16.50 -26.08 33.46
CA VAL A 38 -15.20 -25.85 34.13
C VAL A 38 -14.94 -24.33 34.10
N PRO A 39 -14.48 -23.71 35.21
CA PRO A 39 -14.66 -22.29 35.46
C PRO A 39 -13.68 -21.40 34.68
N ALA A 40 -14.14 -20.16 34.48
CA ALA A 40 -13.43 -19.07 33.84
C ALA A 40 -12.08 -18.79 34.50
N ASP A 41 -11.00 -19.03 33.75
CA ASP A 41 -9.72 -18.37 33.98
C ASP A 41 -9.54 -17.30 32.90
N ASN A 42 -9.96 -16.07 33.24
CA ASN A 42 -9.80 -14.89 32.41
C ASN A 42 -8.33 -14.47 32.44
N THR A 43 -7.49 -15.13 31.66
CA THR A 43 -6.18 -14.59 31.30
C THR A 43 -6.28 -13.98 29.90
N PRO A 44 -6.11 -12.65 29.72
CA PRO A 44 -6.02 -12.07 28.40
C PRO A 44 -4.72 -12.59 27.76
N SER A 45 -4.86 -13.52 26.83
CA SER A 45 -3.79 -13.88 25.90
C SER A 45 -3.44 -12.62 25.12
N LYS A 46 -2.31 -12.00 25.51
CA LYS A 46 -1.67 -10.92 24.77
C LYS A 46 -1.29 -11.47 23.41
N SER A 47 -2.19 -11.34 22.43
CA SER A 47 -1.81 -11.36 21.03
C SER A 47 -0.77 -10.27 20.87
N ASN A 48 0.50 -10.66 20.75
CA ASN A 48 1.60 -9.74 20.53
C ASN A 48 1.50 -9.31 19.06
N PRO A 49 1.00 -8.11 18.72
CA PRO A 49 1.02 -7.68 17.33
C PRO A 49 2.49 -7.42 17.01
N SER A 50 3.05 -8.24 16.12
CA SER A 50 4.39 -8.06 15.59
C SER A 50 4.57 -6.59 15.19
N ARG A 51 5.50 -5.91 15.86
CA ARG A 51 5.98 -4.56 15.49
C ARG A 51 6.67 -4.65 14.13
N ARG A 52 5.89 -4.77 13.06
CA ARG A 52 6.42 -5.14 11.74
C ARG A 52 6.85 -3.92 10.91
N PHE A 53 6.52 -2.69 11.31
CA PHE A 53 6.70 -1.52 10.42
C PHE A 53 7.01 -0.17 11.11
N GLY A 54 7.64 -0.16 12.29
CA GLY A 54 7.96 1.09 13.01
C GLY A 54 9.22 1.82 12.55
N ASP A 55 10.06 1.18 11.72
CA ASP A 55 11.46 1.59 11.56
C ASP A 55 11.68 2.74 10.56
N THR A 56 10.65 3.13 9.80
CA THR A 56 10.71 4.29 8.89
C THR A 56 10.33 5.62 9.56
N ILE A 57 9.91 5.60 10.82
CA ILE A 57 9.41 6.79 11.54
C ILE A 57 10.49 7.44 12.41
N ALA A 58 11.65 6.80 12.61
CA ALA A 58 12.65 7.32 13.54
C ALA A 58 13.54 8.45 12.98
N VAL A 59 13.49 8.78 11.67
CA VAL A 59 14.35 9.84 11.12
C VAL A 59 13.60 10.71 10.10
N GLY A 60 13.00 11.77 10.62
CA GLY A 60 12.27 12.77 9.83
C GLY A 60 12.09 14.12 10.50
N ASN A 61 12.99 14.52 11.42
CA ASN A 61 12.99 15.86 12.03
C ASN A 61 14.15 16.73 11.51
N MET A 62 14.37 16.74 10.20
CA MET A 62 15.19 17.75 9.53
C MET A 62 14.36 18.46 8.47
N ILE A 63 13.46 19.34 8.92
CA ILE A 63 12.96 20.42 8.09
C ILE A 63 14.17 21.29 7.78
N ALA A 64 14.78 21.06 6.62
CA ALA A 64 15.81 21.92 6.07
C ALA A 64 15.27 23.35 6.05
N LYS A 65 16.03 24.25 6.69
CA LYS A 65 15.76 25.68 6.78
C LYS A 65 15.74 26.28 5.36
N LEU A 66 14.56 26.36 4.74
CA LEU A 66 14.39 27.09 3.48
C LEU A 66 14.58 28.61 3.73
N PRO A 67 15.24 29.35 2.81
CA PRO A 67 15.41 30.79 2.91
C PRO A 67 14.06 31.53 2.79
N PRO A 68 13.91 32.70 3.43
CA PRO A 68 12.63 33.43 3.46
C PRO A 68 12.43 34.15 2.12
N GLY A 69 11.55 33.61 1.29
CA GLY A 69 11.18 34.21 0.01
C GLY A 69 9.80 33.76 -0.42
N GLN A 70 8.82 34.65 -0.20
CA GLN A 70 7.44 34.65 -0.69
C GLN A 70 6.44 33.82 0.14
N THR A 71 5.89 34.52 1.14
CA THR A 71 4.67 34.21 1.87
C THR A 71 3.45 34.32 0.96
N ASP A 72 3.08 33.22 0.32
CA ASP A 72 1.65 32.91 0.21
C ASP A 72 1.25 32.32 1.56
N VAL A 73 0.31 32.98 2.23
CA VAL A 73 -0.24 32.53 3.52
C VAL A 73 -0.97 31.22 3.27
N GLN A 74 -0.27 30.09 3.38
CA GLN A 74 -0.92 28.83 3.72
C GLN A 74 -1.64 29.08 5.05
N PRO A 75 -2.96 28.79 5.15
CA PRO A 75 -3.66 29.02 6.38
C PRO A 75 -2.95 28.24 7.49
N PRO A 76 -2.83 28.79 8.71
CA PRO A 76 -2.14 28.15 9.84
C PRO A 76 -2.68 26.75 10.19
N THR A 77 -3.75 26.31 9.52
CA THR A 77 -4.40 25.01 9.69
C THR A 77 -3.66 23.84 9.03
N THR A 78 -2.94 24.02 7.93
CA THR A 78 -2.38 22.86 7.19
C THR A 78 -1.21 22.20 7.92
N SER A 79 -0.34 23.00 8.55
CA SER A 79 0.75 22.49 9.39
C SER A 79 0.20 21.78 10.63
N ASP A 80 -0.75 22.41 11.33
CA ASP A 80 -1.40 21.82 12.52
C ASP A 80 -2.14 20.52 12.19
N GLU A 81 -2.80 20.44 11.03
CA GLU A 81 -3.50 19.24 10.57
C GLU A 81 -2.52 18.11 10.23
N LEU A 82 -1.39 18.43 9.61
CA LEU A 82 -0.33 17.46 9.35
C LEU A 82 0.27 16.91 10.64
N GLU A 83 0.56 17.77 11.62
CA GLU A 83 1.08 17.37 12.91
C GLU A 83 0.09 16.45 13.64
N LYS A 84 -1.21 16.78 13.62
CA LYS A 84 -2.27 15.92 14.20
C LYS A 84 -2.35 14.57 13.49
N ALA A 85 -2.33 14.54 12.16
CA ALA A 85 -2.36 13.29 11.40
C ALA A 85 -1.15 12.41 11.69
N THR A 86 0.03 13.03 11.79
CA THR A 86 1.29 12.36 12.12
C THR A 86 1.28 11.84 13.56
N ALA A 87 0.76 12.62 14.51
CA ALA A 87 0.59 12.18 15.89
C ALA A 87 -0.35 10.96 15.99
N LEU A 88 -1.45 10.93 15.22
CA LEU A 88 -2.32 9.76 15.14
C LEU A 88 -1.56 8.53 14.62
N PHE A 89 -0.76 8.70 13.56
CA PHE A 89 0.06 7.62 13.01
C PHE A 89 1.06 7.07 14.03
N ASN A 90 1.79 7.96 14.71
CA ASN A 90 2.80 7.61 15.72
C ASN A 90 2.18 6.91 16.94
N ASN A 91 0.93 7.25 17.27
CA ASN A 91 0.14 6.58 18.31
C ASN A 91 -0.56 5.30 17.81
N GLN A 92 -0.19 4.78 16.63
CA GLN A 92 -0.72 3.56 16.01
C GLN A 92 -2.22 3.62 15.69
N LYS A 93 -2.80 4.81 15.67
CA LYS A 93 -4.19 5.05 15.28
C LYS A 93 -4.30 5.17 13.77
N TYR A 94 -3.94 4.09 13.07
CA TYR A 94 -3.72 4.13 11.62
C TYR A 94 -4.98 4.43 10.79
N VAL A 95 -6.17 4.03 11.28
CA VAL A 95 -7.45 4.36 10.62
C VAL A 95 -7.72 5.86 10.72
N GLU A 96 -7.68 6.42 11.93
CA GLU A 96 -7.85 7.87 12.17
C GLU A 96 -6.79 8.69 11.41
N ALA A 97 -5.53 8.24 11.43
CA ALA A 97 -4.44 8.87 10.68
C ALA A 97 -4.72 8.87 9.17
N SER A 98 -5.13 7.72 8.61
CA SER A 98 -5.47 7.61 7.19
C SER A 98 -6.58 8.58 6.80
N GLU A 99 -7.63 8.70 7.61
CA GLU A 99 -8.72 9.65 7.37
C GLU A 99 -8.20 11.10 7.35
N LYS A 100 -7.34 11.48 8.30
CA LYS A 100 -6.75 12.82 8.34
C LYS A 100 -5.83 13.11 7.16
N PHE A 101 -4.98 12.17 6.76
CA PHE A 101 -4.17 12.34 5.55
C PHE A 101 -5.03 12.43 4.28
N ASN A 102 -6.15 11.69 4.20
CA ASN A 102 -7.08 11.80 3.06
C ASN A 102 -7.78 13.17 3.01
N GLN A 103 -8.18 13.70 4.17
CA GLN A 103 -8.75 15.05 4.27
C GLN A 103 -7.75 16.11 3.82
N LEU A 104 -6.51 16.04 4.33
CA LEU A 104 -5.45 16.98 4.00
C LEU A 104 -5.06 16.90 2.51
N ALA A 105 -4.97 15.69 1.93
CA ALA A 105 -4.69 15.53 0.50
C ALA A 105 -5.76 16.16 -0.39
N ALA A 106 -7.02 16.21 0.05
CA ALA A 106 -8.12 16.81 -0.71
C ALA A 106 -8.10 18.35 -0.71
N THR A 107 -7.38 18.97 0.22
CA THR A 107 -7.27 20.44 0.32
C THR A 107 -6.01 21.00 -0.33
N LEU A 108 -4.99 20.16 -0.55
CA LEU A 108 -3.71 20.57 -1.14
C LEU A 108 -3.77 20.61 -2.67
N LYS A 109 -3.02 21.53 -3.27
CA LYS A 109 -2.86 21.60 -4.73
C LYS A 109 -1.99 20.45 -5.23
N ASN A 110 -2.19 20.04 -6.48
CA ASN A 110 -1.48 18.90 -7.09
C ASN A 110 0.05 19.06 -7.15
N ASP A 111 0.52 20.30 -7.20
CA ASP A 111 1.93 20.71 -7.25
C ASP A 111 2.47 21.15 -5.88
N ASP A 112 1.66 21.12 -4.82
CA ASP A 112 2.08 21.48 -3.48
C ASP A 112 3.16 20.50 -2.98
N PRO A 113 4.36 20.97 -2.58
CA PRO A 113 5.40 20.11 -2.03
C PRO A 113 4.94 19.26 -0.84
N LEU A 114 3.98 19.75 -0.05
CA LEU A 114 3.43 19.03 1.09
C LEU A 114 2.61 17.81 0.66
N LEU A 115 2.00 17.84 -0.52
CA LEU A 115 1.18 16.75 -1.03
C LEU A 115 2.00 15.46 -1.21
N TYR A 116 3.29 15.56 -1.54
CA TYR A 116 4.15 14.39 -1.66
C TYR A 116 4.33 13.67 -0.31
N GLU A 117 4.51 14.43 0.77
CA GLU A 117 4.62 13.88 2.13
C GLU A 117 3.31 13.24 2.56
N VAL A 118 2.19 13.93 2.33
CA VAL A 118 0.85 13.40 2.64
C VAL A 118 0.57 12.11 1.88
N GLN A 119 0.92 12.06 0.59
CA GLN A 119 0.75 10.85 -0.23
C GLN A 119 1.64 9.69 0.24
N PHE A 120 2.88 9.97 0.65
CA PHE A 120 3.72 8.96 1.28
C PHE A 120 3.05 8.41 2.54
N MET A 121 2.55 9.29 3.41
CA MET A 121 1.86 8.88 4.66
C MET A 121 0.55 8.12 4.41
N GLN A 122 -0.20 8.43 3.33
CA GLN A 122 -1.34 7.62 2.91
C GLN A 122 -0.91 6.20 2.51
N GLY A 123 0.22 6.07 1.82
CA GLY A 123 0.85 4.79 1.48
C GLY A 123 1.31 4.02 2.73
N GLU A 124 1.92 4.70 3.70
CA GLU A 124 2.29 4.11 5.00
C GLU A 124 1.06 3.57 5.73
N CYS A 125 0.01 4.38 5.86
CA CYS A 125 -1.25 3.98 6.50
C CYS A 125 -1.86 2.74 5.80
N ALA A 126 -1.93 2.76 4.48
CA ALA A 126 -2.45 1.62 3.71
C ALA A 126 -1.60 0.36 3.95
N SER A 127 -0.27 0.51 4.00
CA SER A 127 0.65 -0.61 4.24
C SER A 127 0.43 -1.25 5.61
N VAL A 128 0.39 -0.46 6.69
CA VAL A 128 0.22 -0.97 8.06
C VAL A 128 -1.17 -1.53 8.33
N LEU A 129 -2.18 -1.05 7.59
CA LEU A 129 -3.56 -1.59 7.64
C LEU A 129 -3.73 -2.86 6.78
N GLY A 130 -2.66 -3.35 6.14
CA GLY A 130 -2.72 -4.54 5.27
C GLY A 130 -3.43 -4.29 3.93
N GLN A 131 -3.73 -3.03 3.59
CA GLN A 131 -4.32 -2.63 2.32
C GLN A 131 -3.23 -2.53 1.24
N LEU A 132 -2.51 -3.63 1.01
CA LEU A 132 -1.28 -3.62 0.22
C LEU A 132 -1.49 -3.19 -1.24
N ASP A 133 -2.60 -3.56 -1.88
CA ASP A 133 -2.93 -3.10 -3.24
C ASP A 133 -3.13 -1.57 -3.31
N ARG A 134 -3.74 -0.98 -2.27
CA ARG A 134 -3.92 0.46 -2.16
C ARG A 134 -2.57 1.15 -1.95
N ALA A 135 -1.74 0.60 -1.06
CA ALA A 135 -0.40 1.11 -0.80
C ALA A 135 0.46 1.10 -2.07
N GLU A 136 0.44 -0.01 -2.83
CA GLU A 136 1.13 -0.13 -4.11
C GLU A 136 0.72 0.97 -5.08
N LYS A 137 -0.59 1.17 -5.26
CA LYS A 137 -1.11 2.18 -6.19
C LYS A 137 -0.63 3.58 -5.81
N ILE A 138 -0.73 3.96 -4.54
CA ILE A 138 -0.33 5.29 -4.05
C ILE A 138 1.17 5.50 -4.24
N LEU A 139 1.99 4.55 -3.77
CA LEU A 139 3.45 4.68 -3.75
C LEU A 139 4.05 4.57 -5.17
N THR A 140 3.46 3.76 -6.05
CA THR A 140 3.85 3.69 -7.47
C THR A 140 3.60 5.03 -8.15
N MET A 141 2.39 5.59 -8.01
CA MET A 141 2.08 6.90 -8.55
C MET A 141 3.04 7.97 -8.01
N LEU A 142 3.27 7.98 -6.70
CA LEU A 142 4.22 8.91 -6.07
C LEU A 142 5.62 8.78 -6.68
N SER A 143 6.20 7.58 -6.73
CA SER A 143 7.56 7.33 -7.26
C SER A 143 7.75 7.62 -8.75
N SER A 144 6.65 7.76 -9.50
CA SER A 144 6.66 8.08 -10.94
C SER A 144 6.62 9.58 -11.24
N LYS A 145 6.36 10.44 -10.24
CA LYS A 145 6.30 11.89 -10.46
C LYS A 145 7.71 12.48 -10.68
N PRO A 146 7.88 13.44 -11.60
CA PRO A 146 9.21 13.96 -11.97
C PRO A 146 9.86 14.83 -10.88
N ASN A 147 9.08 15.41 -9.96
CA ASN A 147 9.54 16.43 -9.02
C ASN A 147 9.32 16.03 -7.54
N VAL A 148 9.40 14.73 -7.23
CA VAL A 148 9.30 14.27 -5.83
C VAL A 148 10.56 14.73 -5.08
N PRO A 149 10.42 15.37 -3.90
CA PRO A 149 11.58 15.71 -3.07
C PRO A 149 12.43 14.46 -2.75
N PRO A 150 13.77 14.52 -2.81
CA PRO A 150 14.63 13.34 -2.67
C PRO A 150 14.36 12.50 -1.41
N GLY A 151 14.17 13.14 -0.24
CA GLY A 151 13.87 12.42 1.00
C GLY A 151 12.51 11.71 1.02
N VAL A 152 11.53 12.21 0.25
CA VAL A 152 10.24 11.53 0.07
C VAL A 152 10.41 10.36 -0.90
N LEU A 153 11.14 10.57 -2.00
CA LEU A 153 11.39 9.52 -2.99
C LEU A 153 12.16 8.35 -2.38
N GLU A 154 13.19 8.64 -1.60
CA GLU A 154 14.00 7.67 -0.86
C GLU A 154 13.12 6.72 -0.02
N ARG A 155 12.31 7.28 0.88
CA ARG A 155 11.38 6.51 1.73
C ARG A 155 10.30 5.80 0.91
N THR A 156 9.79 6.45 -0.14
CA THR A 156 8.77 5.87 -1.03
C THR A 156 9.28 4.62 -1.72
N LEU A 157 10.52 4.62 -2.25
CA LEU A 157 11.09 3.46 -2.94
C LEU A 157 11.33 2.29 -1.99
N VAL A 158 11.82 2.56 -0.78
CA VAL A 158 11.98 1.53 0.26
C VAL A 158 10.62 0.93 0.60
N ARG A 159 9.63 1.76 0.92
CA ARG A 159 8.30 1.26 1.28
C ARG A 159 7.64 0.52 0.13
N LEU A 160 7.72 1.04 -1.10
CA LEU A 160 7.15 0.40 -2.28
C LEU A 160 7.75 -0.99 -2.48
N GLY A 161 9.07 -1.13 -2.28
CA GLY A 161 9.73 -2.43 -2.28
C GLY A 161 9.14 -3.38 -1.23
N HIS A 162 8.94 -2.92 0.01
CA HIS A 162 8.31 -3.73 1.07
C HIS A 162 6.88 -4.14 0.74
N VAL A 163 6.08 -3.22 0.19
CA VAL A 163 4.71 -3.50 -0.25
C VAL A 163 4.71 -4.56 -1.35
N PHE A 164 5.62 -4.47 -2.32
CA PHE A 164 5.77 -5.52 -3.33
C PHE A 164 6.18 -6.86 -2.73
N CYS A 165 7.07 -6.90 -1.73
CA CYS A 165 7.38 -8.13 -1.01
C CYS A 165 6.15 -8.72 -0.31
N GLY A 166 5.36 -7.89 0.36
CA GLY A 166 4.12 -8.30 1.04
C GLY A 166 3.07 -8.86 0.06
N LEU A 167 3.06 -8.39 -1.18
CA LEU A 167 2.21 -8.87 -2.27
C LEU A 167 2.78 -10.08 -3.03
N GLY A 168 3.99 -10.55 -2.69
CA GLY A 168 4.69 -11.61 -3.44
C GLY A 168 5.22 -11.18 -4.81
N LYS A 169 5.26 -9.87 -5.10
CA LYS A 169 5.74 -9.27 -6.35
C LYS A 169 7.27 -9.09 -6.32
N THR A 170 8.00 -10.20 -6.25
CA THR A 170 9.45 -10.21 -5.99
C THR A 170 10.27 -9.43 -7.02
N GLU A 171 9.92 -9.51 -8.30
CA GLU A 171 10.65 -8.77 -9.35
C GLU A 171 10.47 -7.26 -9.22
N GLN A 172 9.25 -6.81 -8.93
CA GLN A 172 8.93 -5.40 -8.72
C GLN A 172 9.62 -4.88 -7.45
N ALA A 173 9.66 -5.69 -6.38
CA ALA A 173 10.41 -5.37 -5.17
C ALA A 173 11.90 -5.16 -5.47
N ALA A 174 12.51 -6.07 -6.23
CA ALA A 174 13.91 -5.97 -6.64
C ALA A 174 14.18 -4.71 -7.46
N LYS A 175 13.28 -4.34 -8.37
CA LYS A 175 13.37 -3.08 -9.15
C LYS A 175 13.30 -1.85 -8.25
N ALA A 176 12.35 -1.80 -7.31
CA ALA A 176 12.19 -0.68 -6.39
C ALA A 176 13.42 -0.50 -5.49
N PHE A 177 13.91 -1.58 -4.86
CA PHE A 177 15.13 -1.53 -4.04
C PHE A 177 16.39 -1.25 -4.86
N GLY A 178 16.46 -1.76 -6.10
CA GLY A 178 17.56 -1.47 -7.02
C GLY A 178 17.65 0.02 -7.33
N LYS A 179 16.51 0.65 -7.68
CA LYS A 179 16.42 2.09 -7.91
C LYS A 179 16.81 2.86 -6.64
N PHE A 180 16.30 2.47 -5.48
CA PHE A 180 16.68 3.09 -4.19
C PHE A 180 18.19 3.02 -3.94
N LYS A 181 18.83 1.86 -4.10
CA LYS A 181 20.29 1.70 -3.87
C LYS A 181 21.13 2.49 -4.88
N GLN A 182 20.63 2.65 -6.11
CA GLN A 182 21.30 3.45 -7.14
C GLN A 182 21.21 4.96 -6.85
N GLU A 183 20.04 5.43 -6.45
CA GLU A 183 19.79 6.88 -6.22
C GLU A 183 20.22 7.35 -4.83
N PHE A 184 20.18 6.46 -3.82
CA PHE A 184 20.45 6.79 -2.41
C PHE A 184 21.46 5.80 -1.77
N PRO A 185 22.68 5.65 -2.32
CA PRO A 185 23.64 4.62 -1.87
C PRO A 185 24.15 4.82 -0.43
N ALA A 186 24.08 6.04 0.10
CA ALA A 186 24.47 6.38 1.47
C ALA A 186 23.29 6.46 2.45
N SER A 187 22.11 5.98 2.03
CA SER A 187 20.89 6.01 2.83
C SER A 187 21.01 5.16 4.09
N GLN A 188 20.47 5.65 5.19
CA GLN A 188 20.25 4.87 6.41
C GLN A 188 19.28 3.68 6.21
N TYR A 189 18.44 3.72 5.17
CA TYR A 189 17.48 2.66 4.88
C TYR A 189 18.09 1.48 4.11
N THR A 190 19.40 1.52 3.82
CA THR A 190 20.10 0.47 3.04
C THR A 190 19.97 -0.92 3.67
N SER A 191 20.05 -1.02 5.00
CA SER A 191 19.93 -2.28 5.72
C SER A 191 18.53 -2.90 5.65
N VAL A 192 17.50 -2.07 5.48
CA VAL A 192 16.09 -2.50 5.45
C VAL A 192 15.52 -2.59 4.03
N ALA A 193 16.24 -2.14 3.00
CA ALA A 193 15.81 -2.19 1.60
C ALA A 193 15.92 -3.60 0.98
N ASN A 194 15.15 -4.54 1.52
CA ASN A 194 15.05 -5.94 1.13
C ASN A 194 13.71 -6.56 1.58
N CYS A 195 13.38 -7.76 1.07
CA CYS A 195 12.17 -8.48 1.47
C CYS A 195 12.28 -9.23 2.81
N GLU A 196 13.48 -9.42 3.35
CA GLU A 196 13.68 -10.09 4.65
C GLU A 196 13.13 -9.23 5.79
N SER A 197 13.18 -7.90 5.62
CA SER A 197 12.65 -6.90 6.55
C SER A 197 11.11 -6.89 6.63
N VAL A 198 10.44 -7.65 5.77
CA VAL A 198 8.97 -7.76 5.75
C VAL A 198 8.50 -9.06 6.39
N LYS A 199 9.37 -10.03 6.73
CA LYS A 199 8.94 -11.34 7.26
C LYS A 199 8.60 -11.30 8.74
#